data_AF-A0A9W2Z2R1-F1
#
_entry.id   AF-A0A9W2Z2R1-F1
#
_cell.length_a   1.000
_cell.length_b   1.000
_cell.length_c   1.000
_cell.angle_alpha   90.00
_cell.angle_beta   90.00
_cell.angle_gamma   90.00
#
_symmetry.space_group_name_H-M   'P 1'
#
loop_
_entity.id
_entity.type
_entity.pdbx_description
1 polymer ?
#
loop_
_entity_poly.entity_id
_entity_poly.type
_entity_poly.pdbx_seq_one_letter_code
_entity_poly.pdbx_strand_id
1 'polypeptide(L)'
;MANGNRKLLGAQWMIVVLSFISVGEAQVCSNASGTVCDSYFMLYRSLQLTGGCFVGSLIRPTQLGCAMNCFHSKNCTAFSYNVSSRVCQTCTGSLIKALTFFGGDFSLQRKMSKINLALDPGPLETIMFINVPGGVTPGRLLYIYATLLTNDSFNFDFTKYGNDSYIHFHFRARYDNATSKVIVLNHCWNGSWHSPEVLPSFAYPFSINQSFSIHVLVTPACFIIYVNQALCCQYNHSAPVEDINYVRVSGKIKVHEISI
;
A
#
# COMPACT_ATOMS: atom_id res chain seq x y z
N MET A 1 -13.71 -26.28 51.27
CA MET A 1 -13.78 -24.82 51.45
C MET A 1 -12.81 -24.18 50.47
N ALA A 2 -13.29 -23.19 49.73
CA ALA A 2 -12.60 -22.45 48.69
C ALA A 2 -11.82 -21.24 49.25
N ASN A 3 -10.84 -20.80 48.45
CA ASN A 3 -10.23 -19.45 48.27
C ASN A 3 -8.69 -19.59 48.20
N GLY A 4 -7.97 -19.09 47.21
CA GLY A 4 -8.31 -18.25 46.06
C GLY A 4 -7.14 -17.31 45.75
N ASN A 5 -6.66 -17.33 44.49
CA ASN A 5 -5.96 -16.23 43.76
C ASN A 5 -4.58 -15.77 44.26
N ARG A 6 -3.55 -15.46 43.44
CA ARG A 6 -3.43 -15.12 42.01
C ARG A 6 -1.97 -15.30 41.54
N LYS A 7 -1.81 -15.69 40.27
CA LYS A 7 -0.56 -15.69 39.49
C LYS A 7 0.00 -14.28 39.31
N LEU A 8 1.33 -14.14 39.33
CA LEU A 8 2.06 -13.16 38.53
C LEU A 8 3.31 -13.84 37.93
N LEU A 9 3.19 -14.20 36.65
CA LEU A 9 4.31 -14.55 35.78
C LEU A 9 4.99 -13.23 35.37
N GLY A 10 6.28 -13.11 35.65
CA GLY A 10 7.09 -11.94 35.29
C GLY A 10 7.24 -11.83 33.77
N ALA A 11 6.61 -10.82 33.18
CA ALA A 11 6.70 -10.50 31.77
C ALA A 11 8.04 -9.82 31.43
N GLN A 12 8.85 -10.54 30.65
CA GLN A 12 9.48 -10.13 29.40
C GLN A 12 9.50 -8.62 29.08
N TRP A 13 10.67 -7.98 29.17
CA TRP A 13 10.92 -6.67 28.56
C TRP A 13 11.64 -6.87 27.22
N MET A 14 10.88 -7.01 26.14
CA MET A 14 11.38 -6.78 24.79
C MET A 14 11.13 -5.31 24.47
N ILE A 15 12.21 -4.53 24.36
CA ILE A 15 12.18 -3.13 23.98
C ILE A 15 11.77 -3.06 22.51
N VAL A 16 10.49 -2.77 22.25
CA VAL A 16 10.01 -2.50 20.89
C VAL A 16 10.39 -1.07 20.53
N VAL A 17 11.40 -0.91 19.66
CA VAL A 17 11.81 0.36 19.07
C VAL A 17 10.72 0.84 18.12
N LEU A 18 9.94 1.83 18.53
CA LEU A 18 8.87 2.41 17.71
C LEU A 18 9.44 3.59 16.88
N SER A 19 10.16 3.25 15.80
CA SER A 19 10.34 4.16 14.66
C SER A 19 9.16 3.97 13.72
N PHE A 20 8.34 5.01 13.56
CA PHE A 20 7.17 4.94 12.68
C PHE A 20 7.48 5.63 11.37
N ILE A 21 7.23 4.97 10.24
CA ILE A 21 7.16 5.67 8.96
C ILE A 21 5.71 5.97 8.67
N SER A 22 5.43 7.21 8.27
CA SER A 22 4.17 7.51 7.61
C SER A 22 4.38 7.71 6.13
N VAL A 23 3.59 7.02 5.31
CA VAL A 23 3.64 7.08 3.84
C VAL A 23 2.25 7.47 3.32
N GLY A 24 2.21 8.39 2.37
CA GLY A 24 1.00 8.71 1.62
C GLY A 24 0.19 9.87 2.21
N GLU A 25 -0.29 10.71 1.30
CA GLU A 25 -1.24 11.79 1.52
C GLU A 25 -2.58 11.30 0.94
N ALA A 26 -3.36 10.54 1.72
CA ALA A 26 -4.68 10.14 1.24
C ALA A 26 -5.61 11.36 1.35
N GLN A 27 -6.03 11.92 0.21
CA GLN A 27 -6.92 13.07 0.13
C GLN A 27 -8.38 12.60 0.11
N VAL A 28 -9.14 12.87 1.18
CA VAL A 28 -10.58 12.60 1.25
C VAL A 28 -11.32 13.92 1.21
N CYS A 29 -12.00 14.20 0.10
CA CYS A 29 -12.79 15.42 -0.06
C CYS A 29 -14.23 15.17 0.37
N SER A 30 -14.75 15.98 1.29
CA SER A 30 -16.06 15.74 1.93
C SER A 30 -17.27 16.22 1.12
N ASN A 31 -17.07 17.00 0.05
CA ASN A 31 -18.16 17.64 -0.69
C ASN A 31 -18.03 17.44 -2.21
N ALA A 32 -19.16 17.41 -2.92
CA ALA A 32 -19.22 17.33 -4.40
C ALA A 32 -18.50 18.48 -5.12
N SER A 33 -18.19 19.58 -4.41
CA SER A 33 -17.39 20.71 -4.88
C SER A 33 -15.88 20.54 -4.72
N GLY A 34 -15.39 19.51 -4.01
CA GLY A 34 -13.96 19.27 -3.80
C GLY A 34 -13.22 20.32 -2.97
N THR A 35 -13.93 21.20 -2.24
CA THR A 35 -13.33 22.40 -1.61
C THR A 35 -12.73 22.17 -0.22
N VAL A 36 -13.07 21.07 0.45
CA VAL A 36 -12.47 20.67 1.74
C VAL A 36 -11.98 19.25 1.61
N CYS A 37 -10.68 19.07 1.70
CA CYS A 37 -10.04 17.78 1.57
C CYS A 37 -9.13 17.52 2.76
N ASP A 38 -9.42 16.45 3.48
CA ASP A 38 -8.57 15.99 4.57
C ASP A 38 -7.43 15.17 3.99
N SER A 39 -6.20 15.51 4.37
CA SER A 39 -5.02 14.73 4.05
C SER A 39 -4.62 13.88 5.26
N TYR A 40 -4.59 12.56 5.07
CA TYR A 40 -4.21 11.64 6.14
C TYR A 40 -2.87 10.97 5.85
N PHE A 41 -2.02 10.98 6.87
CA PHE A 41 -0.77 10.23 6.96
C PHE A 41 -1.05 8.82 7.51
N MET A 42 -0.73 7.79 6.72
CA MET A 42 -0.91 6.40 7.15
C MET A 42 0.30 5.93 7.94
N LEU A 43 0.09 5.41 9.16
CA LEU A 43 1.18 5.03 10.07
C LEU A 43 1.60 3.57 9.86
N TYR A 44 2.78 3.36 9.28
CA TYR A 44 3.39 2.05 9.10
C TYR A 44 4.46 1.78 10.17
N ARG A 45 4.11 0.94 11.15
CA ARG A 45 5.02 0.60 12.28
C ARG A 45 6.13 -0.37 11.88
N SER A 46 5.84 -1.25 10.94
CA SER A 46 6.71 -2.32 10.48
C SER A 46 7.38 -2.00 9.14
N LEU A 47 7.24 -0.78 8.62
CA LEU A 47 7.78 -0.40 7.32
C LEU A 47 8.93 0.59 7.52
N GLN A 48 10.04 0.37 6.82
CA GLN A 48 11.05 1.39 6.59
C GLN A 48 11.28 1.63 5.10
N LEU A 49 11.66 2.86 4.76
CA LEU A 49 12.06 3.26 3.43
C LEU A 49 13.58 3.17 3.34
N THR A 50 14.06 2.54 2.28
CA THR A 50 15.49 2.51 1.98
C THR A 50 15.83 3.63 1.01
N GLY A 51 16.75 4.50 1.42
CA GLY A 51 17.21 5.64 0.62
C GLY A 51 16.31 6.87 0.75
N GLY A 52 16.90 8.05 0.47
CA GLY A 52 16.15 9.30 0.35
C GLY A 52 15.65 9.94 1.64
N CYS A 53 15.90 9.35 2.81
CA CYS A 53 15.50 9.89 4.10
C CYS A 53 16.64 10.66 4.77
N PHE A 54 16.38 11.91 5.13
CA PHE A 54 17.36 12.82 5.72
C PHE A 54 16.86 13.30 7.09
N VAL A 55 17.78 13.48 8.04
CA VAL A 55 17.45 14.05 9.36
C VAL A 55 17.10 15.53 9.18
N GLY A 56 15.89 15.91 9.61
CA GLY A 56 15.42 17.29 9.55
C GLY A 56 15.98 18.15 10.69
N SER A 57 16.27 19.42 10.40
CA SER A 57 16.80 20.43 11.34
C SER A 57 15.73 21.11 12.19
N LEU A 58 14.71 20.37 12.62
CA LEU A 58 13.64 20.89 13.49
C LEU A 58 14.17 21.10 14.92
N ILE A 59 13.94 22.29 15.47
CA ILE A 59 14.23 22.58 16.88
C ILE A 59 13.14 21.92 17.73
N ARG A 60 13.52 20.92 18.54
CA ARG A 60 12.61 20.11 19.40
C ARG A 60 11.47 19.45 18.61
N PRO A 61 11.77 18.52 17.68
CA PRO A 61 10.75 17.92 16.85
C PRO A 61 9.76 17.12 17.71
N THR A 62 8.49 17.26 17.37
CA THR A 62 7.42 16.35 17.80
C THR A 62 7.01 15.49 16.60
N GLN A 63 6.27 14.41 16.84
CA GLN A 63 5.73 13.60 15.75
C GLN A 63 4.85 14.44 14.81
N LEU A 64 3.96 15.27 15.36
CA LEU A 64 3.13 16.19 14.58
C LEU A 64 3.97 17.24 13.85
N GLY A 65 4.98 17.80 14.49
CA GLY A 65 5.90 18.75 13.84
C GLY A 65 6.67 18.12 12.67
N CYS A 66 7.08 16.86 12.81
CA CYS A 66 7.72 16.11 11.74
C CYS A 66 6.76 15.86 10.56
N ALA A 67 5.52 15.49 10.86
CA ALA A 67 4.46 15.32 9.87
C ALA A 67 4.17 16.63 9.11
N MET A 68 4.01 17.74 9.83
CA MET A 68 3.75 19.06 9.23
C MET A 68 4.94 19.55 8.38
N ASN A 69 6.17 19.30 8.83
CA ASN A 69 7.37 19.63 8.06
C ASN A 69 7.43 18.85 6.73
N CYS A 70 7.05 17.57 6.75
CA CYS A 70 6.91 16.80 5.53
C CYS A 70 5.79 17.35 4.65
N PHE A 71 4.60 17.59 5.22
CA PHE A 71 3.42 18.08 4.50
C PHE A 71 3.67 19.40 3.74
N HIS A 72 4.42 20.34 4.34
CA HIS A 72 4.75 21.62 3.67
C HIS A 72 5.84 21.49 2.60
N SER A 73 6.56 20.37 2.56
CA SER A 73 7.62 20.12 1.58
C SER A 73 7.07 19.35 0.40
N LYS A 74 6.99 20.00 -0.77
CA LYS A 74 6.58 19.36 -2.05
C LYS A 74 7.37 18.10 -2.40
N ASN A 75 8.61 18.02 -1.94
CA ASN A 75 9.49 16.89 -2.22
C ASN A 75 9.40 15.80 -1.14
N CYS A 76 8.63 15.98 -0.07
CA CYS A 76 8.52 14.99 0.99
C CYS A 76 7.34 14.05 0.72
N THR A 77 7.63 12.76 0.65
CA THR A 77 6.60 11.73 0.39
C THR A 77 6.29 10.89 1.63
N ALA A 78 7.22 10.90 2.59
CA ALA A 78 7.09 10.16 3.83
C ALA A 78 7.99 10.78 4.91
N PHE A 79 7.70 10.50 6.16
CA PHE A 79 8.57 10.88 7.27
C PHE A 79 8.70 9.74 8.29
N SER A 80 9.80 9.76 9.03
CA SER A 80 10.05 8.89 10.18
C SER A 80 10.27 9.74 11.42
N TYR A 81 9.66 9.35 12.54
CA TYR A 81 9.90 9.99 13.83
C TYR A 81 10.24 8.96 14.90
N ASN A 82 11.38 9.13 15.54
CA ASN A 82 11.79 8.33 16.69
C ASN A 82 11.42 9.06 17.99
N VAL A 83 10.51 8.46 18.76
CA VAL A 83 9.99 9.07 20.00
C VAL A 83 11.06 9.21 21.08
N SER A 84 11.96 8.22 21.18
CA SER A 84 12.99 8.17 22.24
C SER A 84 14.10 9.19 22.00
N SER A 85 14.64 9.24 20.78
CA SER A 85 15.72 10.17 20.43
C SER A 85 15.21 11.54 19.98
N ARG A 86 13.88 11.69 19.78
CA ARG A 86 13.26 12.87 19.18
C ARG A 86 13.95 13.23 17.86
N VAL A 87 14.20 12.23 17.02
CA VAL A 87 14.78 12.43 15.68
C VAL A 87 13.65 12.40 14.66
N CYS A 88 13.55 13.46 13.86
CA CYS A 88 12.67 13.54 12.71
C CYS A 88 13.49 13.33 11.44
N GLN A 89 13.01 12.47 10.55
CA GLN A 89 13.55 12.28 9.21
C GLN A 89 12.46 12.50 8.18
N THR A 90 12.75 13.23 7.13
CA THR A 90 11.86 13.40 5.97
C THR A 90 12.45 12.69 4.77
N CYS A 91 11.61 12.04 3.99
CA CYS A 91 12.01 11.21 2.86
C CYS A 91 11.56 11.82 1.54
N THR A 92 12.51 11.97 0.62
CA THR A 92 12.25 12.46 -0.73
C THR A 92 11.91 11.32 -1.66
N GLY A 93 10.71 11.36 -2.25
CA GLY A 93 10.16 10.25 -3.03
C GLY A 93 11.02 9.80 -4.20
N SER A 94 11.63 10.73 -4.94
CA SER A 94 12.54 10.42 -6.05
C SER A 94 13.84 9.73 -5.64
N LEU A 95 14.14 9.69 -4.33
CA LEU A 95 15.35 9.06 -3.78
C LEU A 95 15.04 7.76 -3.01
N ILE A 96 13.76 7.40 -2.85
CA ILE A 96 13.34 6.13 -2.25
C ILE A 96 13.63 5.01 -3.25
N LYS A 97 14.32 3.97 -2.78
CA LYS A 97 14.74 2.83 -3.61
C LYS A 97 13.98 1.55 -3.33
N ALA A 98 13.57 1.32 -2.09
CA ALA A 98 12.92 0.09 -1.68
C ALA A 98 12.17 0.24 -0.35
N LEU A 99 11.39 -0.79 -0.02
CA LEU A 99 10.75 -0.97 1.27
C LEU A 99 11.47 -2.06 2.06
N THR A 100 11.57 -1.91 3.36
CA THR A 100 12.05 -2.93 4.28
C THR A 100 11.01 -3.15 5.36
N PHE A 101 10.68 -4.41 5.65
CA PHE A 101 9.65 -4.76 6.61
C PHE A 101 10.27 -5.36 7.88
N PHE A 102 9.80 -4.94 9.07
CA PHE A 102 10.32 -5.36 10.38
C PHE A 102 9.19 -5.85 11.30
N GLY A 103 9.38 -7.02 11.92
CA GLY A 103 8.43 -7.61 12.87
C GLY A 103 7.30 -8.37 12.18
N GLY A 104 6.98 -9.57 12.68
CA GLY A 104 5.98 -10.46 12.11
C GLY A 104 4.56 -9.89 12.14
N ASP A 105 3.81 -10.15 11.06
CA ASP A 105 2.35 -9.99 10.86
C ASP A 105 1.60 -9.02 11.78
N PHE A 106 2.05 -7.77 11.84
CA PHE A 106 1.18 -6.70 12.27
C PHE A 106 0.36 -6.24 11.07
N SER A 107 -0.86 -6.77 10.98
CA SER A 107 -1.90 -6.09 10.21
C SER A 107 -1.90 -4.63 10.66
N LEU A 108 -1.80 -3.71 9.69
CA LEU A 108 -2.14 -2.32 9.93
C LEU A 108 -3.61 -2.31 10.33
N GLN A 109 -3.90 -2.44 11.63
CA GLN A 109 -5.22 -2.14 12.12
C GLN A 109 -5.35 -0.63 12.09
N ARG A 110 -5.57 -0.08 10.89
CA ARG A 110 -6.39 1.12 10.83
C ARG A 110 -7.72 0.67 11.40
N LYS A 111 -7.99 1.05 12.65
CA LYS A 111 -9.33 0.94 13.22
C LYS A 111 -10.20 1.92 12.44
N MET A 112 -10.57 1.56 11.22
CA MET A 112 -11.78 2.09 10.62
C MET A 112 -12.90 1.51 11.47
N SER A 113 -13.34 2.26 12.47
CA SER A 113 -14.64 2.03 13.08
C SER A 113 -15.70 2.33 12.02
N LYS A 114 -15.90 1.39 11.10
CA LYS A 114 -17.15 1.33 10.35
C LYS A 114 -18.10 0.52 11.23
N ILE A 115 -18.69 1.22 12.19
CA ILE A 115 -19.85 0.74 12.92
C ILE A 115 -20.93 0.51 11.85
N ASN A 116 -21.35 -0.74 11.70
CA ASN A 116 -22.40 -1.19 10.78
C ASN A 116 -22.08 -1.04 9.29
N LEU A 117 -21.00 -1.67 8.80
CA LEU A 117 -21.16 -2.32 7.50
C LEU A 117 -22.05 -3.54 7.73
N ALA A 118 -23.29 -3.47 7.25
CA ALA A 118 -24.07 -4.68 7.06
C ALA A 118 -23.17 -5.72 6.36
N LEU A 119 -23.14 -6.95 6.87
CA LEU A 119 -22.70 -8.11 6.10
C LEU A 119 -23.71 -8.27 4.96
N ASP A 120 -23.64 -7.39 3.98
CA ASP A 120 -24.22 -7.66 2.68
C ASP A 120 -23.48 -8.91 2.16
N PRO A 121 -24.17 -9.93 1.63
CA PRO A 121 -23.54 -10.90 0.74
C PRO A 121 -23.08 -10.11 -0.50
N GLY A 122 -21.98 -9.36 -0.34
CA GLY A 122 -21.47 -8.45 -1.34
C GLY A 122 -21.18 -9.19 -2.63
N PRO A 123 -21.20 -8.48 -3.76
CA PRO A 123 -21.11 -9.08 -5.08
C PRO A 123 -19.91 -10.02 -5.16
N LEU A 124 -20.09 -11.16 -5.83
CA LEU A 124 -19.03 -12.14 -6.08
C LEU A 124 -17.81 -11.51 -6.76
N GLU A 125 -17.94 -10.32 -7.35
CA GLU A 125 -16.88 -9.54 -7.98
C GLU A 125 -16.77 -8.14 -7.34
N THR A 126 -15.56 -7.77 -6.95
CA THR A 126 -15.23 -6.39 -6.56
C THR A 126 -14.85 -5.61 -7.79
N ILE A 127 -15.31 -4.36 -7.88
CA ILE A 127 -14.77 -3.33 -8.78
C ILE A 127 -14.69 -2.03 -7.99
N MET A 128 -13.49 -1.49 -7.83
CA MET A 128 -13.25 -0.22 -7.16
C MET A 128 -12.35 0.67 -8.00
N PHE A 129 -12.63 1.97 -7.96
CA PHE A 129 -11.85 3.01 -8.62
C PHE A 129 -11.39 4.02 -7.57
N ILE A 130 -10.10 4.31 -7.58
CA ILE A 130 -9.49 5.38 -6.80
C ILE A 130 -9.04 6.44 -7.78
N ASN A 131 -9.57 7.65 -7.63
CA ASN A 131 -9.08 8.81 -8.34
C ASN A 131 -7.76 9.25 -7.69
N VAL A 132 -6.75 9.51 -8.51
CA VAL A 132 -5.46 10.08 -8.10
C VAL A 132 -5.29 11.42 -8.84
N PRO A 133 -5.92 12.50 -8.34
CA PRO A 133 -5.82 13.81 -8.97
C PRO A 133 -4.35 14.26 -9.00
N GLY A 134 -3.85 14.61 -10.18
CA GLY A 134 -2.47 15.08 -10.36
C GLY A 134 -1.43 13.98 -10.62
N GLY A 135 -1.85 12.72 -10.76
CA GLY A 135 -0.95 11.64 -11.14
C GLY A 135 -0.28 10.93 -9.96
N VAL A 136 0.40 9.80 -10.21
CA VAL A 136 1.32 9.20 -9.23
C VAL A 136 2.73 9.75 -9.45
N THR A 137 3.53 9.78 -8.38
CA THR A 137 4.92 10.27 -8.41
C THR A 137 5.85 9.28 -7.72
N PRO A 138 7.18 9.31 -8.01
CA PRO A 138 8.14 8.51 -7.26
C PRO A 138 8.02 8.70 -5.74
N GLY A 139 8.10 7.59 -5.00
CA GLY A 139 7.88 7.50 -3.57
C GLY A 139 6.44 7.18 -3.17
N ARG A 140 5.47 7.28 -4.08
CA ARG A 140 4.08 6.95 -3.81
C ARG A 140 3.92 5.45 -3.58
N LEU A 141 3.00 5.08 -2.68
CA LEU A 141 2.83 3.71 -2.22
C LEU A 141 1.37 3.31 -2.25
N LEU A 142 0.99 2.49 -3.22
CA LEU A 142 -0.30 1.80 -3.17
C LEU A 142 -0.22 0.66 -2.15
N TYR A 143 -1.20 0.57 -1.28
CA TYR A 143 -1.42 -0.53 -0.35
C TYR A 143 -2.80 -1.14 -0.58
N ILE A 144 -2.86 -2.47 -0.70
CA ILE A 144 -4.10 -3.24 -0.78
C ILE A 144 -4.04 -4.34 0.28
N TYR A 145 -5.07 -4.45 1.11
CA TYR A 145 -5.30 -5.59 2.00
C TYR A 145 -6.64 -6.24 1.69
N ALA A 146 -6.62 -7.50 1.29
CA ALA A 146 -7.80 -8.19 0.77
C ALA A 146 -7.78 -9.69 1.06
N THR A 147 -8.92 -10.36 0.94
CA THR A 147 -9.04 -11.82 0.98
C THR A 147 -9.46 -12.35 -0.39
N LEU A 148 -8.78 -13.38 -0.89
CA LEU A 148 -9.20 -14.08 -2.11
C LEU A 148 -10.43 -14.96 -1.83
N LEU A 149 -11.50 -14.83 -2.61
CA LEU A 149 -12.77 -15.50 -2.32
C LEU A 149 -12.93 -16.85 -3.01
N THR A 150 -12.38 -17.00 -4.22
CA THR A 150 -12.55 -18.21 -5.05
C THR A 150 -11.27 -18.55 -5.82
N ASN A 151 -11.25 -19.70 -6.50
CA ASN A 151 -10.19 -20.10 -7.44
C ASN A 151 -10.28 -19.35 -8.79
N ASP A 152 -10.40 -18.03 -8.74
CA ASP A 152 -10.52 -17.18 -9.91
C ASP A 152 -9.42 -16.11 -9.89
N SER A 153 -9.59 -15.06 -10.68
CA SER A 153 -8.61 -13.99 -10.84
C SER A 153 -8.99 -12.72 -10.10
N PHE A 154 -7.95 -11.96 -9.76
CA PHE A 154 -8.08 -10.55 -9.42
C PHE A 154 -6.97 -9.77 -10.10
N ASN A 155 -7.21 -8.47 -10.26
CA ASN A 155 -6.24 -7.56 -10.83
C ASN A 155 -6.30 -6.20 -10.14
N PHE A 156 -5.23 -5.45 -10.33
CA PHE A 156 -5.24 -4.02 -10.15
C PHE A 156 -4.52 -3.34 -11.32
N ASP A 157 -5.04 -2.18 -11.71
CA ASP A 157 -4.59 -1.44 -12.88
C ASP A 157 -4.27 0.00 -12.49
N PHE A 158 -3.12 0.48 -12.93
CA PHE A 158 -2.76 1.90 -12.95
C PHE A 158 -3.14 2.43 -14.33
N THR A 159 -4.17 3.28 -14.40
CA THR A 159 -4.77 3.70 -15.67
C THR A 159 -4.78 5.21 -15.84
N LYS A 160 -4.74 5.61 -17.12
CA LYS A 160 -5.05 6.96 -17.57
C LYS A 160 -6.52 7.00 -17.96
N TYR A 161 -7.25 8.00 -17.47
CA TYR A 161 -8.68 8.21 -17.69
C TYR A 161 -9.63 7.16 -17.07
N GLY A 162 -9.13 6.21 -16.26
CA GLY A 162 -10.00 5.23 -15.61
C GLY A 162 -10.60 4.20 -16.58
N ASN A 163 -10.01 4.03 -17.77
CA ASN A 163 -10.50 3.13 -18.80
C ASN A 163 -9.49 2.02 -19.14
N ASP A 164 -9.94 1.05 -19.94
CA ASP A 164 -9.16 -0.13 -20.30
C ASP A 164 -8.29 0.08 -21.55
N SER A 165 -8.34 1.29 -22.13
CA SER A 165 -7.56 1.64 -23.32
C SER A 165 -6.16 2.13 -22.99
N TYR A 166 -5.94 2.66 -21.78
CA TYR A 166 -4.65 3.20 -21.34
C TYR A 166 -4.30 2.71 -19.95
N ILE A 167 -3.76 1.50 -19.88
CA ILE A 167 -3.29 0.87 -18.65
C ILE A 167 -1.78 0.92 -18.63
N HIS A 168 -1.20 1.73 -17.76
CA HIS A 168 0.26 1.86 -17.59
C HIS A 168 0.87 0.63 -16.93
N PHE A 169 0.14 0.03 -15.99
CA PHE A 169 0.54 -1.19 -15.31
C PHE A 169 -0.68 -2.01 -14.93
N HIS A 170 -0.76 -3.22 -15.47
CA HIS A 170 -1.74 -4.26 -15.16
C HIS A 170 -1.04 -5.35 -14.36
N PHE A 171 -1.49 -5.58 -13.14
CA PHE A 171 -1.12 -6.76 -12.36
C PHE A 171 -2.33 -7.69 -12.30
N ARG A 172 -2.16 -8.96 -12.70
CA ARG A 172 -3.24 -9.95 -12.58
C ARG A 172 -2.73 -11.26 -12.01
N ALA A 173 -3.28 -11.65 -10.87
CA ALA A 173 -3.14 -12.99 -10.34
C ALA A 173 -4.33 -13.83 -10.83
N ARG A 174 -4.04 -14.95 -11.50
CA ARG A 174 -5.08 -15.82 -12.07
C ARG A 174 -4.68 -17.29 -12.02
N TYR A 175 -5.70 -18.15 -12.14
CA TYR A 175 -5.52 -19.55 -12.47
C TYR A 175 -5.31 -19.64 -13.98
N ASP A 176 -4.24 -20.30 -14.39
CA ASP A 176 -3.96 -20.53 -15.81
C ASP A 176 -4.64 -21.81 -16.30
N ASN A 177 -4.74 -22.81 -15.41
CA ASN A 177 -5.53 -24.02 -15.58
C ASN A 177 -5.90 -24.59 -14.19
N ALA A 178 -6.48 -25.80 -14.14
CA ALA A 178 -6.94 -26.42 -12.89
C ALA A 178 -5.84 -26.62 -11.83
N THR A 179 -4.57 -26.68 -12.23
CA THR A 179 -3.43 -26.97 -11.33
C THR A 179 -2.37 -25.87 -11.30
N SER A 180 -2.41 -24.93 -12.24
CA SER A 180 -1.41 -23.87 -12.42
C SER A 180 -1.98 -22.50 -12.08
N LYS A 181 -1.19 -21.72 -11.32
CA LYS A 181 -1.47 -20.34 -10.96
C LYS A 181 -0.33 -19.46 -11.41
N VAL A 182 -0.65 -18.28 -11.93
CA VAL A 182 0.34 -17.35 -12.48
C VAL A 182 -0.01 -15.92 -12.11
N ILE A 183 1.04 -15.10 -12.02
CA ILE A 183 0.93 -13.65 -12.01
C ILE A 183 1.37 -13.16 -13.38
N VAL A 184 0.53 -12.35 -14.01
CA VAL A 184 0.80 -11.72 -15.31
C VAL A 184 0.90 -10.22 -15.09
N LEU A 185 1.98 -9.63 -15.58
CA LEU A 185 2.20 -8.19 -15.61
C LEU A 185 2.14 -7.72 -17.07
N ASN A 186 1.46 -6.60 -17.32
CA ASN A 186 1.38 -6.05 -18.67
C ASN A 186 1.07 -4.56 -18.66
N HIS A 187 0.98 -3.96 -19.84
CA HIS A 187 0.37 -2.67 -20.08
C HIS A 187 -0.51 -2.75 -21.35
N CYS A 188 -1.47 -1.84 -21.44
CA CYS A 188 -2.39 -1.72 -22.56
C CYS A 188 -2.31 -0.29 -23.09
N TRP A 189 -2.00 -0.11 -24.37
CA TRP A 189 -1.95 1.20 -24.99
C TRP A 189 -2.89 1.26 -26.18
N ASN A 190 -3.76 2.27 -26.21
CA ASN A 190 -4.81 2.42 -27.20
C ASN A 190 -5.63 1.14 -27.40
N GLY A 191 -5.97 0.45 -26.30
CA GLY A 191 -6.73 -0.80 -26.29
C GLY A 191 -5.95 -2.04 -26.74
N SER A 192 -4.67 -1.92 -27.06
CA SER A 192 -3.81 -3.04 -27.47
C SER A 192 -2.90 -3.47 -26.32
N TRP A 193 -3.01 -4.74 -25.92
CA TRP A 193 -2.13 -5.35 -24.94
C TRP A 193 -0.75 -5.63 -25.52
N HIS A 194 0.30 -5.32 -24.76
CA HIS A 194 1.66 -5.65 -25.12
C HIS A 194 2.05 -7.08 -24.71
N SER A 195 3.30 -7.47 -24.96
CA SER A 195 3.81 -8.77 -24.53
C SER A 195 3.80 -8.87 -23.00
N PRO A 196 3.12 -9.88 -22.43
CA PRO A 196 3.04 -10.02 -20.98
C PRO A 196 4.35 -10.52 -20.38
N GLU A 197 4.68 -10.05 -19.18
CA GLU A 197 5.66 -10.68 -18.31
C GLU A 197 4.93 -11.65 -17.37
N VAL A 198 5.29 -12.93 -17.44
CA VAL A 198 4.68 -13.99 -16.61
C VAL A 198 5.67 -14.39 -15.53
N LEU A 199 5.27 -14.22 -14.26
CA LEU A 199 6.13 -14.64 -13.15
C LEU A 199 6.13 -16.17 -12.99
N PRO A 200 7.22 -16.76 -12.49
CA PRO A 200 7.27 -18.18 -12.18
C PRO A 200 6.16 -18.60 -11.20
N SER A 201 5.62 -19.81 -11.34
CA SER A 201 4.50 -20.30 -10.53
C SER A 201 4.78 -20.32 -9.02
N PHE A 202 6.03 -20.56 -8.61
CA PHE A 202 6.43 -20.53 -7.19
C PHE A 202 6.33 -19.14 -6.57
N ALA A 203 6.26 -18.08 -7.39
CA ALA A 203 6.09 -16.70 -6.92
C ALA A 203 4.62 -16.36 -6.62
N TYR A 204 3.66 -17.26 -6.86
CA TYR A 204 2.23 -17.03 -6.61
C TYR A 204 1.90 -17.21 -5.11
N PRO A 205 1.61 -16.13 -4.36
CA PRO A 205 1.49 -16.17 -2.90
C PRO A 205 0.04 -16.17 -2.39
N PHE A 206 -0.95 -16.37 -3.27
CA PHE A 206 -2.37 -16.22 -2.91
C PHE A 206 -3.09 -17.56 -2.71
N SER A 207 -3.94 -17.61 -1.70
CA SER A 207 -4.76 -18.78 -1.35
C SER A 207 -6.19 -18.37 -1.07
N ILE A 208 -7.15 -19.23 -1.44
CA ILE A 208 -8.57 -18.97 -1.18
C ILE A 208 -8.81 -18.80 0.32
N ASN A 209 -9.67 -17.85 0.68
CA ASN A 209 -10.06 -17.48 2.03
C ASN A 209 -8.90 -17.02 2.92
N GLN A 210 -7.70 -16.82 2.36
CA GLN A 210 -6.58 -16.22 3.05
C GLN A 210 -6.47 -14.74 2.67
N SER A 211 -6.20 -13.92 3.69
CA SER A 211 -5.90 -12.51 3.48
C SER A 211 -4.48 -12.35 2.99
N PHE A 212 -4.28 -11.35 2.14
CA PHE A 212 -2.98 -10.97 1.62
C PHE A 212 -2.85 -9.45 1.60
N SER A 213 -1.61 -8.97 1.59
CA SER A 213 -1.29 -7.56 1.39
C SER A 213 -0.43 -7.37 0.15
N ILE A 214 -0.69 -6.30 -0.59
CA ILE A 214 0.14 -5.87 -1.72
C ILE A 214 0.59 -4.44 -1.45
N HIS A 215 1.89 -4.20 -1.61
CA HIS A 215 2.48 -2.87 -1.64
C HIS A 215 3.08 -2.65 -3.01
N VAL A 216 2.70 -1.57 -3.69
CA VAL A 216 3.33 -1.15 -4.95
C VAL A 216 4.01 0.19 -4.72
N LEU A 217 5.34 0.15 -4.61
CA LEU A 217 6.17 1.34 -4.50
C LEU A 217 6.49 1.87 -5.90
N VAL A 218 6.13 3.12 -6.17
CA VAL A 218 6.56 3.82 -7.37
C VAL A 218 7.97 4.34 -7.13
N THR A 219 8.94 3.95 -7.95
CA THR A 219 10.29 4.53 -7.93
C THR A 219 10.52 5.31 -9.23
N PRO A 220 11.63 6.07 -9.39
CA PRO A 220 11.93 6.71 -10.67
C PRO A 220 12.09 5.73 -11.84
N ALA A 221 12.51 4.49 -11.59
CA ALA A 221 12.83 3.52 -12.64
C ALA A 221 11.69 2.53 -12.93
N CYS A 222 10.99 2.09 -11.89
CA CYS A 222 10.02 1.00 -11.98
C CYS A 222 8.99 1.03 -10.85
N PHE A 223 7.96 0.21 -10.98
CA PHE A 223 7.13 -0.25 -9.87
C PHE A 223 7.85 -1.40 -9.14
N ILE A 224 7.91 -1.35 -7.82
CA ILE A 224 8.39 -2.47 -7.00
C ILE A 224 7.22 -3.02 -6.19
N ILE A 225 6.93 -4.31 -6.40
CA ILE A 225 5.77 -4.98 -5.83
C ILE A 225 6.24 -5.88 -4.69
N TYR A 226 5.63 -5.71 -3.51
CA TYR A 226 5.78 -6.59 -2.37
C TYR A 226 4.44 -7.25 -2.06
N VAL A 227 4.45 -8.56 -1.86
CA VAL A 227 3.26 -9.30 -1.42
C VAL A 227 3.56 -9.94 -0.08
N ASN A 228 2.67 -9.75 0.89
CA ASN A 228 2.86 -10.21 2.27
C ASN A 228 4.24 -9.82 2.81
N GLN A 229 4.62 -8.56 2.58
CA GLN A 229 5.88 -7.96 3.05
C GLN A 229 7.17 -8.57 2.43
N ALA A 230 7.04 -9.50 1.47
CA ALA A 230 8.15 -10.06 0.72
C ALA A 230 8.21 -9.43 -0.69
N LEU A 231 9.43 -9.21 -1.21
CA LEU A 231 9.62 -8.76 -2.58
C LEU A 231 9.06 -9.80 -3.56
N CYS A 232 8.13 -9.38 -4.41
CA CYS A 232 7.49 -10.23 -5.41
C CYS A 232 8.16 -10.04 -6.78
N CYS A 233 8.16 -8.80 -7.29
CA CYS A 233 8.69 -8.47 -8.62
C CYS A 233 8.93 -6.97 -8.77
N GLN A 234 9.54 -6.59 -9.88
CA GLN A 234 9.65 -5.21 -10.35
C GLN A 234 9.12 -5.13 -11.78
N TYR A 235 8.48 -4.02 -12.15
CA TYR A 235 7.96 -3.79 -13.50
C TYR A 235 8.36 -2.39 -13.97
N ASN A 236 9.06 -2.30 -15.10
CA ASN A 236 9.53 -1.01 -15.64
C ASN A 236 8.36 -0.15 -16.10
N HIS A 237 8.52 1.17 -15.99
CA HIS A 237 7.49 2.10 -16.44
C HIS A 237 7.32 2.00 -17.95
N SER A 238 6.09 1.77 -18.41
CA SER A 238 5.73 1.74 -19.83
C SER A 238 5.56 3.14 -20.44
N ALA A 239 5.24 4.12 -19.60
CA ALA A 239 4.96 5.52 -19.93
C ALA A 239 5.15 6.39 -18.66
N PRO A 240 5.16 7.73 -18.77
CA PRO A 240 5.29 8.62 -17.62
C PRO A 240 4.23 8.32 -16.55
N VAL A 241 4.65 8.24 -15.29
CA VAL A 241 3.77 7.79 -14.20
C VAL A 241 2.80 8.87 -13.74
N GLU A 242 3.13 10.13 -13.98
CA GLU A 242 2.29 11.29 -13.74
C GLU A 242 0.97 11.28 -14.55
N ASP A 243 0.90 10.49 -15.62
CA ASP A 243 -0.32 10.31 -16.40
C ASP A 243 -1.34 9.37 -15.72
N ILE A 244 -0.93 8.62 -14.69
CA ILE A 244 -1.80 7.68 -13.98
C ILE A 244 -2.69 8.47 -13.01
N ASN A 245 -3.93 8.70 -13.41
CA ASN A 245 -4.92 9.40 -12.60
C ASN A 245 -6.01 8.50 -12.01
N TYR A 246 -5.98 7.19 -12.28
CA TYR A 246 -6.84 6.22 -11.62
C TYR A 246 -6.10 4.93 -11.25
N VAL A 247 -6.50 4.35 -10.11
CA VAL A 247 -6.20 2.95 -9.77
C VAL A 247 -7.50 2.18 -9.74
N ARG A 248 -7.60 1.13 -10.55
CA ARG A 248 -8.72 0.20 -10.57
C ARG A 248 -8.32 -1.08 -9.85
N VAL A 249 -9.19 -1.61 -9.00
CA VAL A 249 -9.03 -2.95 -8.40
C VAL A 249 -10.25 -3.77 -8.75
N SER A 250 -10.05 -4.96 -9.29
CA SER A 250 -11.17 -5.81 -9.67
C SER A 250 -10.95 -7.32 -9.51
N GLY A 251 -12.05 -8.08 -9.46
CA GLY A 251 -12.06 -9.54 -9.46
C GLY A 251 -12.61 -10.18 -8.18
N LYS A 252 -12.33 -11.48 -7.97
CA LYS A 252 -12.92 -12.30 -6.89
C LYS A 252 -12.20 -12.14 -5.54
N ILE A 253 -12.10 -10.90 -5.06
CA ILE A 253 -11.49 -10.56 -3.78
C ILE A 253 -12.46 -9.75 -2.92
N LYS A 254 -12.36 -9.89 -1.60
CA LYS A 254 -12.96 -8.96 -0.64
C LYS A 254 -11.88 -7.99 -0.18
N VAL A 255 -12.00 -6.72 -0.56
CA VAL A 255 -11.04 -5.70 -0.11
C VAL A 255 -11.43 -5.18 1.27
N HIS A 256 -10.47 -5.19 2.19
CA HIS A 256 -10.63 -4.70 3.55
C HIS A 256 -10.04 -3.29 3.69
N GLU A 257 -8.92 -3.04 3.01
CA GLU A 257 -8.25 -1.74 3.02
C GLU A 257 -7.58 -1.48 1.68
N ILE A 258 -7.63 -0.21 1.26
CA ILE A 258 -6.90 0.30 0.11
C ILE A 258 -6.49 1.74 0.35
N SER A 259 -5.27 2.11 -0.01
CA SER A 259 -4.74 3.47 0.12
C SER A 259 -3.62 3.73 -0.88
N ILE A 260 -3.45 4.99 -1.31
CA ILE A 260 -2.36 5.43 -2.19
C ILE A 260 -1.85 6.82 -1.84
#